data_AF-A0AAV9WG82-F1
#
_entry.id   AF-A0AAV9WG82-F1
#
_cell.length_a   1.000
_cell.length_b   1.000
_cell.length_c   1.000
_cell.angle_alpha   90.00
_cell.angle_beta   90.00
_cell.angle_gamma   90.00
#
_symmetry.space_group_name_H-M   'P 1'
#
loop_
_entity.id
_entity.type
_entity.pdbx_description
1 polymer ?
#
loop_
_entity_poly.entity_id
_entity_poly.type
_entity_poly.pdbx_seq_one_letter_code
_entity_poly.pdbx_strand_id
1 'polypeptide(L)'
;MVLRPLRYGRWRRLIARKPQIYSIPNTETYDSYLQRLPQTIRTFSSTSAHSTLPSFAPKPIVATKPIRENPDLHSQNCLNRNLPLEATYPSQIAKLSDKLFELRGSLNLIRGKQNALGAEIKLAASRRNDNTKEWEALQAQARELKRQISAQEAVEQQLEDEMNTLAAQLPNLTHPDTPGPGKLNVVEYINRELLPVLGSQSLWGAIETGVPELLYEGAPGISHVDIGTELGILDFSSSSKTSGWGWYFLHGDAVLLEQALVQYSLACARGRGWNLVSPPSIVYTHIAGACGFKPRDNNNEQQIYHISQAPGSENPQDSSRPELCLAGTAEIPLAGMFANTALPKATFPKKMVGVSRCYRAEAGSHGLATKGLYRVHEFTKVELFVWTLPDPELSDRTFNEILDLQRDIITGLGIPARVISMPSDDLGAPAYRKYDIEAFMPSRKGGKYGGWGEVTSVSECTDYQARRLNARCKYPDGKLGFLWSLNGTALAVPRIITAILENNWDETRREVRVPEVLQPYMGGLRVIKNPSAAT
;
A
#
# COMPACT_ATOMS: atom_id res chain seq x y z
N MET A 1 12.43 -1.61 50.06
CA MET A 1 11.44 -1.92 51.13
C MET A 1 10.38 -0.85 51.09
N VAL A 2 9.08 -1.06 50.87
CA VAL A 2 8.24 -2.24 50.67
C VAL A 2 7.11 -1.77 49.75
N LEU A 3 6.88 -2.51 48.68
CA LEU A 3 5.75 -2.39 47.75
C LEU A 3 4.43 -2.68 48.48
N ARG A 4 3.36 -1.93 48.15
CA ARG A 4 1.99 -2.42 48.34
C ARG A 4 1.22 -2.41 47.01
N PRO A 5 0.39 -3.44 46.76
CA PRO A 5 -0.12 -3.76 45.44
C PRO A 5 -1.51 -3.19 45.21
N LEU A 6 -1.78 -2.62 44.04
CA LEU A 6 -3.14 -2.33 43.59
C LEU A 6 -3.68 -3.53 42.81
N ARG A 7 -4.83 -4.01 43.30
CA ARG A 7 -5.50 -5.25 42.91
C ARG A 7 -6.12 -5.14 41.52
N TYR A 8 -5.82 -6.11 40.67
CA TYR A 8 -6.62 -6.47 39.50
C TYR A 8 -8.01 -6.95 39.94
N GLY A 9 -9.07 -6.39 39.36
CA GLY A 9 -10.41 -6.93 39.52
C GLY A 9 -11.54 -6.06 38.98
N ARG A 10 -11.97 -6.35 37.73
CA ARG A 10 -13.35 -6.31 37.18
C ARG A 10 -13.40 -5.84 35.72
N TRP A 11 -12.95 -6.69 34.80
CA TRP A 11 -13.40 -6.67 33.41
C TRP A 11 -14.19 -7.95 33.12
N ARG A 12 -15.44 -7.99 33.63
CA ARG A 12 -16.48 -8.93 33.20
C ARG A 12 -17.82 -8.25 33.42
N ARG A 13 -18.36 -7.63 32.36
CA ARG A 13 -19.80 -7.41 32.03
C ARG A 13 -19.92 -6.18 31.13
N LEU A 14 -19.84 -6.38 29.83
CA LEU A 14 -20.48 -5.54 28.80
C LEU A 14 -20.58 -6.34 27.49
N ILE A 15 -21.16 -7.54 27.58
CA ILE A 15 -21.70 -8.27 26.44
C ILE A 15 -23.20 -8.38 26.73
N ALA A 16 -23.96 -7.42 26.20
CA ALA A 16 -25.39 -7.47 25.92
C ALA A 16 -25.91 -6.03 25.67
N ARG A 17 -25.57 -5.42 24.53
CA ARG A 17 -26.39 -4.37 23.94
C ARG A 17 -26.55 -4.66 22.46
N LYS A 18 -27.79 -4.93 22.05
CA LYS A 18 -28.21 -5.08 20.65
C LYS A 18 -27.88 -3.80 19.88
N PRO A 19 -27.49 -3.86 18.60
CA PRO A 19 -27.28 -2.67 17.80
C PRO A 19 -28.61 -1.92 17.61
N GLN A 20 -28.62 -0.62 17.94
CA GLN A 20 -29.67 0.29 17.52
C GLN A 20 -29.55 0.48 16.00
N ILE A 21 -30.59 0.05 15.29
CA ILE A 21 -30.78 0.32 13.87
C ILE A 21 -31.13 1.81 13.75
N TYR A 22 -30.24 2.60 13.16
CA TYR A 22 -30.56 3.96 12.76
C TYR A 22 -31.39 3.91 11.48
N SER A 23 -32.59 4.47 11.52
CA SER A 23 -33.49 4.63 10.38
C SER A 23 -32.95 5.72 9.44
N ILE A 24 -32.64 5.33 8.21
CA ILE A 24 -32.29 6.24 7.10
C ILE A 24 -33.61 6.75 6.47
N PRO A 25 -33.78 8.05 6.18
CA PRO A 25 -34.91 8.51 5.38
C PRO A 25 -34.75 8.06 3.91
N ASN A 26 -35.78 7.38 3.38
CA ASN A 26 -36.14 7.25 1.96
C ASN A 26 -35.76 8.51 1.16
N THR A 27 -35.15 8.50 -0.04
CA THR A 27 -35.41 7.68 -1.23
C THR A 27 -34.25 7.73 -2.24
N GLU A 28 -33.68 6.58 -2.59
CA GLU A 28 -33.53 6.03 -3.95
C GLU A 28 -33.12 4.56 -3.76
N THR A 29 -33.93 3.62 -4.23
CA THR A 29 -33.64 2.19 -4.06
C THR A 29 -32.46 1.80 -4.95
N TYR A 30 -31.52 1.04 -4.38
CA TYR A 30 -30.33 0.48 -5.03
C TYR A 30 -30.66 -0.24 -6.36
N ASP A 31 -31.87 -0.80 -6.48
CA ASP A 31 -32.38 -1.44 -7.70
C ASP A 31 -32.51 -0.48 -8.89
N SER A 32 -32.79 0.80 -8.66
CA SER A 32 -32.90 1.83 -9.72
C SER A 32 -31.54 2.26 -10.29
N TYR A 33 -30.45 1.99 -9.56
CA TYR A 33 -29.08 2.23 -10.00
C TYR A 33 -28.57 1.06 -10.86
N LEU A 34 -28.91 -0.18 -10.48
CA LEU A 34 -28.54 -1.38 -11.23
C LEU A 34 -29.16 -1.45 -12.63
N GLN A 35 -30.36 -0.86 -12.82
CA GLN A 35 -31.03 -0.82 -14.13
C GLN A 35 -30.44 0.18 -15.12
N ARG A 36 -29.59 1.12 -14.67
CA ARG A 36 -28.94 2.13 -15.52
C ARG A 36 -27.53 1.75 -15.97
N LEU A 37 -26.99 0.61 -15.52
CA LEU A 37 -25.72 0.10 -16.02
C LEU A 37 -25.93 -0.47 -17.43
N PRO A 38 -25.15 -0.02 -18.44
CA PRO A 38 -25.24 -0.60 -19.77
C PRO A 38 -24.96 -2.11 -19.69
N GLN A 39 -25.92 -2.93 -20.13
CA GLN A 39 -25.80 -4.38 -20.27
C GLN A 39 -24.86 -4.76 -21.42
N THR A 40 -23.62 -4.28 -21.35
CA THR A 40 -22.53 -4.91 -22.09
C THR A 40 -21.97 -5.99 -21.18
N ILE A 41 -22.52 -7.18 -21.31
CA ILE A 41 -21.79 -8.41 -20.98
C ILE A 41 -20.58 -8.38 -21.90
N ARG A 42 -19.49 -7.76 -21.46
CA ARG A 42 -18.18 -7.98 -22.05
C ARG A 42 -17.87 -9.42 -21.77
N THR A 43 -18.04 -10.26 -22.78
CA THR A 43 -17.34 -11.52 -22.87
C THR A 43 -15.88 -11.22 -22.56
N PHE A 44 -15.38 -11.77 -21.44
CA PHE A 44 -13.96 -11.81 -21.18
C PHE A 44 -13.34 -12.64 -22.30
N SER A 45 -12.96 -11.98 -23.39
CA SER A 45 -11.90 -12.46 -24.25
C SER A 45 -10.67 -12.54 -23.36
N SER A 46 -10.19 -13.75 -23.12
CA SER A 46 -8.95 -14.08 -22.41
C SER A 46 -7.73 -13.63 -23.19
N THR A 47 -7.70 -12.36 -23.57
CA THR A 47 -6.56 -11.67 -24.16
C THR A 47 -6.01 -10.63 -23.19
N SER A 48 -5.90 -11.00 -21.91
CA SER A 48 -4.74 -10.52 -21.16
C SER A 48 -3.57 -11.32 -21.68
N ALA A 49 -2.62 -10.66 -22.36
CA ALA A 49 -1.30 -11.24 -22.57
C ALA A 49 -0.78 -11.66 -21.20
N HIS A 50 -0.88 -12.95 -20.87
CA HIS A 50 -0.16 -13.53 -19.76
C HIS A 50 1.31 -13.44 -20.16
N SER A 51 1.99 -12.35 -19.80
CA SER A 51 3.41 -12.48 -19.52
C SER A 51 3.46 -13.52 -18.40
N THR A 52 3.88 -14.72 -18.78
CA THR A 52 3.98 -15.82 -17.82
C THR A 52 4.98 -15.36 -16.79
N LEU A 53 4.53 -15.21 -15.55
CA LEU A 53 5.40 -14.81 -14.46
C LEU A 53 6.64 -15.71 -14.49
N PRO A 54 7.86 -15.16 -14.34
CA PRO A 54 9.06 -15.96 -14.31
C PRO A 54 8.94 -17.08 -13.27
N SER A 55 9.55 -18.24 -13.52
CA SER A 55 9.42 -19.41 -12.63
C SER A 55 9.88 -19.15 -11.19
N PHE A 56 10.80 -18.20 -10.99
CA PHE A 56 11.29 -17.77 -9.68
C PHE A 56 10.42 -16.71 -9.00
N ALA A 57 9.43 -16.13 -9.70
CA ALA A 57 8.53 -15.13 -9.13
C ALA A 57 7.72 -15.75 -7.97
N PRO A 58 7.45 -14.99 -6.91
CA PRO A 58 6.55 -15.44 -5.86
C PRO A 58 5.20 -15.80 -6.42
N LYS A 59 4.67 -16.97 -6.03
CA LYS A 59 3.30 -17.35 -6.32
C LYS A 59 2.39 -16.73 -5.24
N PRO A 60 1.49 -15.80 -5.58
CA PRO A 60 0.59 -15.21 -4.59
C PRO A 60 -0.32 -16.26 -3.97
N ILE A 61 -0.50 -16.20 -2.65
CA ILE A 61 -1.35 -17.14 -1.89
C ILE A 61 -2.48 -16.35 -1.23
N VAL A 62 -3.60 -16.22 -1.92
CA VAL A 62 -4.74 -15.46 -1.43
C VAL A 62 -5.55 -16.28 -0.42
N ALA A 63 -6.00 -15.65 0.66
CA ALA A 63 -6.80 -16.29 1.69
C ALA A 63 -8.28 -16.39 1.26
N THR A 64 -8.62 -17.38 0.42
CA THR A 64 -10.01 -17.60 -0.03
C THR A 64 -10.94 -18.10 1.07
N LYS A 65 -10.41 -18.84 2.05
CA LYS A 65 -11.20 -19.40 3.16
C LYS A 65 -11.92 -18.34 4.02
N PRO A 66 -11.26 -17.30 4.54
CA PRO A 66 -11.95 -16.23 5.27
C PRO A 66 -13.03 -15.51 4.43
N ILE A 67 -12.78 -15.34 3.13
CA ILE A 67 -13.69 -14.65 2.21
C ILE A 67 -15.01 -15.42 2.07
N ARG A 68 -14.94 -16.73 1.82
CA ARG A 68 -16.15 -17.56 1.67
C ARG A 68 -16.90 -17.78 2.99
N GLU A 69 -16.20 -17.74 4.13
CA GLU A 69 -16.82 -17.90 5.45
C GLU A 69 -17.58 -16.62 5.86
N ASN A 70 -17.18 -15.44 5.35
CA ASN A 70 -17.77 -14.16 5.69
C ASN A 70 -17.88 -13.22 4.46
N PRO A 71 -18.63 -13.60 3.41
CA PRO A 71 -18.69 -12.82 2.17
C PRO A 71 -19.22 -11.40 2.40
N ASP A 72 -20.21 -11.23 3.29
CA ASP A 72 -20.80 -9.92 3.58
C ASP A 72 -19.79 -8.94 4.20
N LEU A 73 -18.92 -9.44 5.08
CA LEU A 73 -17.85 -8.63 5.69
C LEU A 73 -16.91 -8.07 4.62
N HIS A 74 -16.48 -8.92 3.69
CA HIS A 74 -15.58 -8.51 2.61
C HIS A 74 -16.28 -7.59 1.61
N SER A 75 -17.55 -7.83 1.30
CA SER A 75 -18.34 -6.97 0.41
C SER A 75 -18.51 -5.58 1.01
N GLN A 76 -18.90 -5.50 2.30
CA GLN A 76 -19.04 -4.23 3.00
C GLN A 76 -17.70 -3.50 3.14
N ASN A 77 -16.61 -4.23 3.39
CA ASN A 77 -15.27 -3.67 3.38
C ASN A 77 -14.94 -3.02 2.03
N CYS A 78 -15.22 -3.68 0.90
CA CYS A 78 -15.03 -3.08 -0.42
C CYS A 78 -15.88 -1.80 -0.61
N LEU A 79 -17.14 -1.80 -0.19
CA LEU A 79 -17.99 -0.60 -0.26
C LEU A 79 -17.43 0.55 0.58
N ASN A 80 -16.99 0.28 1.81
CA ASN A 80 -16.36 1.29 2.68
C ASN A 80 -15.02 1.80 2.11
N ARG A 81 -14.40 1.04 1.20
CA ARG A 81 -13.17 1.43 0.50
C ARG A 81 -13.43 2.04 -0.88
N ASN A 82 -14.68 2.39 -1.19
CA ASN A 82 -15.11 2.93 -2.48
C ASN A 82 -14.77 2.00 -3.67
N LEU A 83 -15.00 0.69 -3.51
CA LEU A 83 -14.76 -0.35 -4.51
C LEU A 83 -16.06 -1.13 -4.83
N PRO A 84 -17.05 -0.50 -5.51
CA PRO A 84 -18.37 -1.10 -5.72
C PRO A 84 -18.34 -2.32 -6.64
N LEU A 85 -17.42 -2.38 -7.61
CA LEU A 85 -17.28 -3.55 -8.49
C LEU A 85 -16.74 -4.74 -7.70
N GLU A 86 -15.65 -4.56 -6.97
CA GLU A 86 -15.01 -5.59 -6.15
C GLU A 86 -15.89 -6.05 -4.99
N ALA A 87 -16.84 -5.22 -4.53
CA ALA A 87 -17.84 -5.61 -3.53
C ALA A 87 -18.72 -6.77 -4.01
N THR A 88 -18.80 -7.04 -5.32
CA THR A 88 -19.54 -8.19 -5.85
C THR A 88 -18.77 -9.51 -5.76
N TYR A 89 -17.43 -9.46 -5.65
CA TYR A 89 -16.55 -10.62 -5.78
C TYR A 89 -16.66 -11.62 -4.62
N PRO A 90 -16.80 -11.23 -3.34
CA PRO A 90 -16.91 -12.19 -2.24
C PRO A 90 -18.09 -13.15 -2.40
N SER A 91 -19.24 -12.64 -2.86
CA SER A 91 -20.42 -13.47 -3.14
C SER A 91 -20.21 -14.44 -4.31
N GLN A 92 -19.45 -14.02 -5.33
CA GLN A 92 -19.08 -14.88 -6.46
C GLN A 92 -18.09 -15.97 -6.03
N ILE A 93 -17.10 -15.62 -5.21
CA ILE A 93 -16.14 -16.55 -4.61
C ILE A 93 -16.86 -17.63 -3.78
N ALA A 94 -17.86 -17.24 -2.99
CA ALA A 94 -18.68 -18.22 -2.25
C ALA A 94 -19.38 -19.21 -3.19
N LYS A 95 -20.04 -18.71 -4.25
CA LYS A 95 -20.70 -19.56 -5.27
C LYS A 95 -19.72 -20.46 -6.02
N LEU A 96 -18.53 -19.97 -6.36
CA LEU A 96 -17.47 -20.77 -6.99
C LEU A 96 -16.97 -21.86 -6.04
N SER A 97 -16.84 -21.55 -4.74
CA SER A 97 -16.49 -22.52 -3.71
C SER A 97 -17.54 -23.63 -3.58
N ASP A 98 -18.84 -23.32 -3.68
CA ASP A 98 -19.91 -24.32 -3.64
C ASP A 98 -19.86 -25.24 -4.87
N LYS A 99 -19.68 -24.67 -6.06
CA LYS A 99 -19.49 -25.45 -7.31
C LYS A 99 -18.25 -26.36 -7.23
N LEU A 100 -17.15 -25.85 -6.69
CA LEU A 100 -15.93 -26.64 -6.46
C LEU A 100 -16.18 -27.79 -5.50
N PHE A 101 -16.97 -27.57 -4.43
CA PHE A 101 -17.33 -28.61 -3.48
C PHE A 101 -18.14 -29.73 -4.14
N GLU A 102 -19.16 -29.38 -4.93
CA GLU A 102 -19.98 -30.33 -5.68
C GLU A 102 -19.15 -31.12 -6.72
N LEU A 103 -18.32 -30.41 -7.48
CA LEU A 103 -17.42 -31.00 -8.49
C LEU A 103 -16.46 -32.01 -7.85
N ARG A 104 -15.84 -31.65 -6.72
CA ARG A 104 -14.96 -32.54 -5.96
C ARG A 104 -15.69 -33.77 -5.44
N GLY A 105 -16.95 -33.61 -5.01
CA GLY A 105 -17.82 -34.74 -4.65
C GLY A 105 -18.01 -35.71 -5.82
N SER A 106 -18.37 -35.19 -7.00
CA SER A 106 -18.52 -35.97 -8.23
C SER A 106 -17.22 -36.66 -8.66
N LEU A 107 -16.11 -35.93 -8.61
CA LEU A 107 -14.79 -36.41 -9.00
C LEU A 107 -14.31 -37.55 -8.09
N ASN A 108 -14.57 -37.46 -6.77
CA ASN A 108 -14.30 -38.54 -5.83
C ASN A 108 -15.11 -39.81 -6.14
N LEU A 109 -16.38 -39.68 -6.55
CA LEU A 109 -17.19 -40.83 -6.97
C LEU A 109 -16.63 -41.49 -8.23
N ILE A 110 -16.19 -40.71 -9.23
CA ILE A 110 -15.61 -41.23 -10.47
C ILE A 110 -14.25 -41.90 -10.20
N ARG A 111 -13.39 -41.31 -9.35
CA ARG A 111 -12.16 -41.96 -8.88
C ARG A 111 -12.44 -43.26 -8.15
N GLY A 112 -13.51 -43.32 -7.34
CA GLY A 112 -13.99 -44.55 -6.72
C GLY A 112 -14.34 -45.64 -7.74
N LYS A 113 -15.08 -45.29 -8.79
CA LYS A 113 -15.40 -46.20 -9.90
C LYS A 113 -14.15 -46.67 -10.65
N GLN A 114 -13.21 -45.77 -10.91
CA GLN A 114 -11.94 -46.10 -11.57
C GLN A 114 -11.12 -47.11 -10.76
N ASN A 115 -11.05 -46.91 -9.44
CA ASN A 115 -10.35 -47.84 -8.54
C ASN A 115 -11.01 -49.22 -8.51
N ALA A 116 -12.34 -49.28 -8.46
CA ALA A 116 -13.09 -50.53 -8.53
C ALA A 116 -12.86 -51.27 -9.86
N LEU A 117 -12.97 -50.56 -10.98
CA LEU A 117 -12.70 -51.11 -12.31
C LEU A 117 -11.24 -51.60 -12.45
N GLY A 118 -10.28 -50.89 -11.86
CA GLY A 118 -8.88 -51.31 -11.82
C GLY A 118 -8.67 -52.62 -11.04
N ALA A 119 -9.46 -52.88 -10.00
CA ALA A 119 -9.45 -54.15 -9.28
C ALA A 119 -10.08 -55.28 -10.11
N GLU A 120 -11.19 -55.01 -10.83
CA GLU A 120 -11.83 -55.96 -11.74
C GLU A 120 -10.90 -56.36 -12.90
N ILE A 121 -10.21 -55.40 -13.51
CA ILE A 121 -9.22 -55.65 -14.57
C ILE A 121 -8.09 -56.57 -14.07
N LYS A 122 -7.58 -56.35 -12.85
CA LYS A 122 -6.55 -57.21 -12.24
C LYS A 122 -7.07 -58.63 -11.99
N LEU A 123 -8.30 -58.75 -11.49
CA LEU A 123 -8.95 -60.05 -11.28
C LEU A 123 -9.16 -60.80 -12.60
N ALA A 124 -9.66 -60.12 -13.64
CA ALA A 124 -9.86 -60.70 -14.97
C ALA A 124 -8.53 -61.17 -15.59
N ALA A 125 -7.46 -60.39 -15.46
CA ALA A 125 -6.12 -60.77 -15.93
C ALA A 125 -5.56 -62.00 -15.21
N SER A 126 -5.87 -62.18 -13.92
CA SER A 126 -5.42 -63.34 -13.13
C SER A 126 -6.13 -64.65 -13.50
N ARG A 127 -7.33 -64.59 -14.09
CA ARG A 127 -8.16 -65.75 -14.41
C ARG A 127 -7.86 -66.42 -15.77
N ARG A 128 -6.88 -65.92 -16.55
CA ARG A 128 -6.59 -66.38 -17.94
C ARG A 128 -7.87 -66.53 -18.77
N ASN A 129 -8.69 -65.48 -18.82
CA ASN A 129 -9.92 -65.50 -19.60
C ASN A 129 -9.59 -65.11 -21.06
N ASP A 130 -9.74 -66.03 -22.02
CA ASP A 130 -9.59 -65.80 -23.47
C ASP A 130 -10.76 -65.00 -24.09
N ASN A 131 -11.59 -64.34 -23.25
CA ASN A 131 -12.75 -63.60 -23.69
C ASN A 131 -12.38 -62.14 -24.07
N THR A 132 -11.89 -61.97 -25.30
CA THR A 132 -11.40 -60.70 -25.84
C THR A 132 -12.42 -59.56 -25.73
N LYS A 133 -13.73 -59.85 -25.84
CA LYS A 133 -14.80 -58.84 -25.80
C LYS A 133 -15.00 -58.21 -24.41
N GLU A 134 -14.95 -59.02 -23.35
CA GLU A 134 -15.07 -58.50 -21.97
C GLU A 134 -13.85 -57.65 -21.60
N TRP A 135 -12.67 -58.08 -22.03
CA TRP A 135 -11.44 -57.34 -21.84
C TRP A 135 -11.44 -55.99 -22.57
N GLU A 136 -11.86 -55.97 -23.83
CA GLU A 136 -12.02 -54.74 -24.61
C GLU A 136 -13.05 -53.79 -23.98
N ALA A 137 -14.16 -54.31 -23.45
CA ALA A 137 -15.18 -53.52 -22.76
C ALA A 137 -14.64 -52.87 -21.48
N LEU A 138 -13.90 -53.60 -20.65
CA LEU A 138 -13.27 -53.07 -19.44
C LEU A 138 -12.22 -51.99 -19.77
N GLN A 139 -11.41 -52.20 -20.81
CA GLN A 139 -10.47 -51.19 -21.28
C GLN A 139 -11.16 -49.93 -21.83
N ALA A 140 -12.29 -50.08 -22.54
CA ALA A 140 -13.08 -48.96 -23.02
C ALA A 140 -13.65 -48.14 -21.85
N GLN A 141 -14.21 -48.80 -20.83
CA GLN A 141 -14.70 -48.14 -19.61
C GLN A 141 -13.58 -47.42 -18.84
N ALA A 142 -12.39 -48.02 -18.75
CA ALA A 142 -11.24 -47.40 -18.07
C ALA A 142 -10.75 -46.15 -18.80
N ARG A 143 -10.72 -46.19 -20.14
CA ARG A 143 -10.41 -45.02 -20.98
C ARG A 143 -11.45 -43.92 -20.82
N GLU A 144 -12.72 -44.28 -20.75
CA GLU A 144 -13.81 -43.32 -20.54
C GLU A 144 -13.74 -42.65 -19.18
N LEU A 145 -13.55 -43.41 -18.10
CA LEU A 145 -13.38 -42.85 -16.75
C LEU A 145 -12.16 -41.92 -16.68
N LYS A 146 -11.04 -42.31 -17.30
CA LYS A 146 -9.85 -41.45 -17.38
C LYS A 146 -10.14 -40.13 -18.10
N ARG A 147 -10.89 -40.18 -19.21
CA ARG A 147 -11.32 -38.98 -19.95
C ARG A 147 -12.22 -38.08 -19.09
N GLN A 148 -13.19 -38.66 -18.38
CA GLN A 148 -14.08 -37.91 -17.48
C GLN A 148 -13.33 -37.26 -16.32
N ILE A 149 -12.40 -37.98 -15.69
CA ILE A 149 -11.55 -37.43 -14.62
C ILE A 149 -10.73 -36.26 -15.16
N SER A 150 -10.02 -36.44 -16.28
CA SER A 150 -9.21 -35.37 -16.86
C SER A 150 -10.03 -34.14 -17.23
N ALA A 151 -11.26 -34.32 -17.75
CA ALA A 151 -12.15 -33.22 -18.07
C ALA A 151 -12.62 -32.48 -16.80
N GLN A 152 -12.99 -33.21 -15.74
CA GLN A 152 -13.41 -32.57 -14.49
C GLN A 152 -12.24 -31.91 -13.73
N GLU A 153 -11.03 -32.47 -13.78
CA GLU A 153 -9.83 -31.84 -13.20
C GLU A 153 -9.50 -30.52 -13.91
N ALA A 154 -9.70 -30.45 -15.23
CA ALA A 154 -9.54 -29.20 -15.97
C ALA A 154 -10.56 -28.13 -15.53
N VAL A 155 -11.81 -28.53 -15.29
CA VAL A 155 -12.85 -27.62 -14.77
C VAL A 155 -12.56 -27.21 -13.33
N GLU A 156 -12.06 -28.15 -12.49
CA GLU A 156 -11.64 -27.84 -11.12
C GLU A 156 -10.56 -26.76 -11.12
N GLN A 157 -9.52 -26.92 -11.94
CA GLN A 157 -8.44 -25.94 -12.06
C GLN A 157 -8.96 -24.58 -12.54
N GLN A 158 -9.84 -24.57 -13.55
CA GLN A 158 -10.43 -23.32 -14.06
C GLN A 158 -11.21 -22.57 -12.98
N LEU A 159 -12.03 -23.26 -12.19
CA LEU A 159 -12.80 -22.65 -11.10
C LEU A 159 -11.89 -22.14 -9.97
N GLU A 160 -10.81 -22.86 -9.66
CA GLU A 160 -9.81 -22.41 -8.69
C GLU A 160 -9.07 -21.15 -9.17
N ASP A 161 -8.69 -21.10 -10.44
CA ASP A 161 -8.00 -19.96 -11.04
C ASP A 161 -8.91 -18.72 -11.08
N GLU A 162 -10.20 -18.89 -11.43
CA GLU A 162 -11.20 -17.82 -11.39
C GLU A 162 -11.38 -17.29 -9.96
N MET A 163 -11.55 -18.21 -8.99
CA MET A 163 -11.69 -17.85 -7.58
C MET A 163 -10.46 -17.08 -7.05
N ASN A 164 -9.25 -17.55 -7.37
CA ASN A 164 -8.01 -16.89 -6.99
C ASN A 164 -7.85 -15.52 -7.65
N THR A 165 -8.28 -15.39 -8.92
CA THR A 165 -8.24 -14.13 -9.68
C THR A 165 -9.14 -13.07 -9.06
N LEU A 166 -10.37 -13.44 -8.67
CA LEU A 166 -11.29 -12.55 -7.96
C LEU A 166 -10.73 -12.18 -6.59
N ALA A 167 -10.25 -13.16 -5.83
CA ALA A 167 -9.72 -12.92 -4.49
C ALA A 167 -8.47 -12.03 -4.50
N ALA A 168 -7.61 -12.15 -5.51
CA ALA A 168 -6.39 -11.33 -5.64
C ALA A 168 -6.68 -9.83 -5.84
N GLN A 169 -7.87 -9.49 -6.33
CA GLN A 169 -8.33 -8.12 -6.59
C GLN A 169 -8.97 -7.46 -5.35
N LEU A 170 -9.27 -8.24 -4.32
CA LEU A 170 -9.80 -7.71 -3.07
C LEU A 170 -8.72 -6.94 -2.30
N PRO A 171 -9.10 -5.82 -1.67
CA PRO A 171 -8.21 -5.09 -0.78
C PRO A 171 -8.03 -5.87 0.53
N ASN A 172 -7.10 -5.43 1.38
CA ASN A 172 -7.04 -5.89 2.76
C ASN A 172 -8.35 -5.57 3.51
N LEU A 173 -8.57 -6.20 4.65
CA LEU A 173 -9.60 -5.75 5.59
C LEU A 173 -9.24 -4.37 6.15
N THR A 174 -10.21 -3.74 6.80
CA THR A 174 -10.06 -2.42 7.43
C THR A 174 -10.08 -2.58 8.95
N HIS A 175 -9.18 -1.90 9.66
CA HIS A 175 -9.16 -1.88 11.12
C HIS A 175 -10.48 -1.30 11.67
N PRO A 176 -11.08 -1.87 12.75
CA PRO A 176 -12.35 -1.40 13.28
C PRO A 176 -12.38 0.09 13.67
N ASP A 177 -11.26 0.60 14.18
CA ASP A 177 -11.11 2.01 14.56
C ASP A 177 -10.77 2.95 13.39
N THR A 178 -10.62 2.43 12.17
CA THR A 178 -10.44 3.30 10.99
C THR A 178 -11.72 4.11 10.79
N PRO A 179 -11.61 5.44 10.63
CA PRO A 179 -12.75 6.27 10.29
C PRO A 179 -13.47 5.80 9.02
N GLY A 180 -14.79 5.99 8.99
CA GLY A 180 -15.60 5.65 7.81
C GLY A 180 -15.26 6.52 6.58
N PRO A 181 -15.87 6.22 5.42
CA PRO A 181 -15.58 6.90 4.16
C PRO A 181 -15.71 8.42 4.27
N GLY A 182 -14.74 9.16 3.74
CA GLY A 182 -14.70 10.62 3.74
C GLY A 182 -14.54 11.29 5.11
N LYS A 183 -14.44 10.52 6.21
CA LYS A 183 -14.30 11.05 7.57
C LYS A 183 -12.85 11.06 8.01
N LEU A 184 -12.11 12.12 7.71
CA LEU A 184 -10.77 12.28 8.26
C LEU A 184 -10.83 12.63 9.76
N ASN A 185 -9.96 12.03 10.59
CA ASN A 185 -9.87 12.34 12.01
C ASN A 185 -8.48 12.88 12.37
N VAL A 186 -8.39 14.10 12.93
CA VAL A 186 -7.13 14.65 13.44
C VAL A 186 -6.88 14.04 14.82
N VAL A 187 -5.78 13.29 14.94
CA VAL A 187 -5.39 12.61 16.18
C VAL A 187 -4.61 13.57 17.09
N GLU A 188 -3.73 14.39 16.51
CA GLU A 188 -2.80 15.23 17.27
C GLU A 188 -2.21 16.34 16.40
N TYR A 189 -1.70 17.42 17.01
CA TYR A 189 -0.90 18.45 16.37
C TYR A 189 0.56 18.42 16.86
N ILE A 190 1.49 18.77 15.97
CA ILE A 190 2.94 18.87 16.22
C ILE A 190 3.36 20.32 15.98
N ASN A 191 4.22 20.87 16.86
CA ASN A 191 4.72 22.26 16.78
C ASN A 191 3.60 23.29 16.56
N ARG A 192 2.48 23.09 17.25
CA ARG A 192 1.25 23.85 17.04
C ARG A 192 1.43 25.33 17.35
N GLU A 193 2.26 25.62 18.33
CA GLU A 193 2.65 26.97 18.76
C GLU A 193 3.40 27.77 17.69
N LEU A 194 3.94 27.09 16.67
CA LEU A 194 4.61 27.72 15.53
C LEU A 194 3.62 28.07 14.40
N LEU A 195 2.35 27.66 14.51
CA LEU A 195 1.32 28.13 13.57
C LEU A 195 1.17 29.66 13.69
N PRO A 196 1.02 30.38 12.57
CA PRO A 196 0.72 31.80 12.59
C PRO A 196 -0.51 32.07 13.47
N VAL A 197 -0.34 32.78 14.59
CA VAL A 197 -1.40 33.04 15.57
C VAL A 197 -2.48 33.94 14.95
N LEU A 198 -3.72 33.48 15.04
CA LEU A 198 -4.90 34.33 14.85
C LEU A 198 -5.07 35.27 16.04
N GLY A 199 -5.33 36.54 15.74
CA GLY A 199 -5.85 37.46 16.75
C GLY A 199 -7.13 36.89 17.39
N SER A 200 -7.17 37.00 18.72
CA SER A 200 -8.33 36.79 19.60
C SER A 200 -8.73 35.37 20.00
N GLN A 201 -8.98 35.28 21.31
CA GLN A 201 -9.47 34.16 22.09
C GLN A 201 -10.86 33.69 21.63
N SER A 202 -11.17 32.41 21.91
CA SER A 202 -12.47 31.73 21.80
C SER A 202 -13.04 31.42 20.41
N LEU A 203 -12.57 30.34 19.78
CA LEU A 203 -13.31 29.60 18.73
C LEU A 203 -13.24 28.07 18.94
N TRP A 204 -13.14 27.62 20.19
CA TRP A 204 -12.96 26.18 20.54
C TRP A 204 -14.27 25.41 20.76
N GLY A 205 -15.40 25.93 20.27
CA GLY A 205 -16.74 25.38 20.54
C GLY A 205 -17.27 24.30 19.59
N ALA A 206 -16.61 23.98 18.47
CA ALA A 206 -17.17 23.03 17.49
C ALA A 206 -16.07 22.21 16.80
N ILE A 207 -15.64 21.12 17.43
CA ILE A 207 -14.73 20.11 16.84
C ILE A 207 -15.34 18.72 17.09
N GLU A 208 -16.50 18.45 16.48
CA GLU A 208 -17.07 17.09 16.46
C GLU A 208 -17.43 16.61 15.04
N THR A 209 -17.24 17.41 13.99
CA THR A 209 -17.74 17.08 12.64
C THR A 209 -16.77 17.25 11.47
N GLY A 210 -15.47 17.35 11.71
CA GLY A 210 -14.47 17.36 10.65
C GLY A 210 -14.08 18.77 10.21
N VAL A 211 -12.76 18.99 10.26
CA VAL A 211 -12.00 20.18 9.86
C VAL A 211 -12.42 21.48 10.58
N PRO A 212 -11.83 21.77 11.76
CA PRO A 212 -11.72 23.14 12.24
C PRO A 212 -10.79 23.85 11.28
N GLU A 213 -11.38 24.67 10.42
CA GLU A 213 -10.68 25.67 9.64
C GLU A 213 -10.06 26.64 10.65
N LEU A 214 -8.81 26.39 11.07
CA LEU A 214 -7.93 27.42 11.63
C LEU A 214 -7.71 28.41 10.48
N LEU A 215 -8.71 29.25 10.22
CA LEU A 215 -8.66 30.31 9.24
C LEU A 215 -7.70 31.35 9.76
N TYR A 216 -6.39 31.17 9.55
CA TYR A 216 -5.48 32.32 9.53
C TYR A 216 -6.19 33.45 8.77
N GLU A 217 -6.42 34.62 9.36
CA GLU A 217 -6.96 35.77 8.63
C GLU A 217 -5.77 36.46 7.96
N GLY A 218 -5.70 36.41 6.62
CA GLY A 218 -4.56 36.93 5.86
C GLY A 218 -4.45 36.35 4.45
N ALA A 219 -3.66 36.98 3.58
CA ALA A 219 -3.35 36.41 2.27
C ALA A 219 -2.58 35.08 2.41
N PRO A 220 -2.61 34.18 1.41
CA PRO A 220 -1.69 33.04 1.35
C PRO A 220 -0.23 33.51 1.49
N GLY A 221 0.61 32.72 2.14
CA GLY A 221 2.04 32.99 2.22
C GLY A 221 2.72 32.90 0.86
N ILE A 222 3.95 33.39 0.75
CA ILE A 222 4.74 33.29 -0.48
C ILE A 222 5.04 31.81 -0.77
N SER A 223 4.86 31.39 -2.02
CA SER A 223 5.05 29.98 -2.39
C SER A 223 6.52 29.59 -2.41
N HIS A 224 6.81 28.33 -2.07
CA HIS A 224 8.15 27.76 -2.21
C HIS A 224 8.71 27.88 -3.64
N VAL A 225 7.85 27.97 -4.67
CA VAL A 225 8.28 28.21 -6.05
C VAL A 225 8.85 29.61 -6.20
N ASP A 226 8.16 30.62 -5.68
CA ASP A 226 8.60 32.02 -5.78
C ASP A 226 9.85 32.24 -4.92
N ILE A 227 9.85 31.74 -3.67
CA ILE A 227 11.00 31.78 -2.76
C ILE A 227 12.21 31.08 -3.40
N GLY A 228 12.02 29.85 -3.87
CA GLY A 228 13.11 29.05 -4.43
C GLY A 228 13.67 29.62 -5.74
N THR A 229 12.82 30.22 -6.57
CA THR A 229 13.26 30.91 -7.80
C THR A 229 14.06 32.16 -7.46
N GLU A 230 13.58 32.95 -6.50
CA GLU A 230 14.25 34.16 -6.06
C GLU A 230 15.63 33.89 -5.45
N LEU A 231 15.73 32.83 -4.63
CA LEU A 231 16.99 32.39 -4.05
C LEU A 231 17.94 31.75 -5.08
N GLY A 232 17.45 31.47 -6.30
CA GLY A 232 18.21 30.77 -7.34
C GLY A 232 18.48 29.31 -7.01
N ILE A 233 17.66 28.69 -6.16
CA ILE A 233 17.85 27.31 -5.68
C ILE A 233 16.88 26.29 -6.30
N LEU A 234 15.79 26.76 -6.94
CA LEU A 234 14.86 25.92 -7.72
C LEU A 234 14.81 26.36 -9.17
N ASP A 235 15.01 25.42 -10.10
CA ASP A 235 14.91 25.67 -11.55
C ASP A 235 13.95 24.68 -12.23
N PHE A 236 12.74 25.17 -12.48
CA PHE A 236 11.70 24.47 -13.26
C PHE A 236 11.78 24.77 -14.77
N SER A 237 12.52 25.82 -15.14
CA SER A 237 12.63 26.25 -16.54
C SER A 237 13.57 25.33 -17.33
N SER A 238 14.67 24.88 -16.71
CA SER A 238 15.57 23.89 -17.29
C SER A 238 14.91 22.53 -17.35
N SER A 239 14.16 22.12 -16.32
CA SER A 239 13.46 20.83 -16.33
C SER A 239 12.38 20.75 -17.41
N SER A 240 11.66 21.86 -17.65
CA SER A 240 10.69 21.97 -18.75
C SER A 240 11.33 21.76 -20.14
N LYS A 241 12.61 22.12 -20.30
CA LYS A 241 13.37 21.93 -21.56
C LYS A 241 13.95 20.51 -21.68
N THR A 242 14.34 19.88 -20.57
CA THR A 242 15.03 18.57 -20.59
C THR A 242 14.08 17.38 -20.47
N SER A 243 13.10 17.46 -19.57
CA SER A 243 12.28 16.32 -19.13
C SER A 243 10.78 16.60 -19.16
N GLY A 244 10.40 17.87 -19.40
CA GLY A 244 9.01 18.32 -19.41
C GLY A 244 8.52 18.72 -18.01
N TRP A 245 7.19 18.67 -17.83
CA TRP A 245 6.54 19.07 -16.59
C TRP A 245 6.73 18.04 -15.46
N GLY A 246 6.61 18.47 -14.20
CA GLY A 246 6.67 17.60 -13.02
C GLY A 246 8.09 17.20 -12.60
N TRP A 247 9.11 17.76 -13.26
CA TRP A 247 10.53 17.60 -12.95
C TRP A 247 11.13 18.92 -12.45
N TYR A 248 12.27 18.88 -11.76
CA TYR A 248 12.92 20.05 -11.18
C TYR A 248 14.44 19.86 -11.09
N PHE A 249 15.18 20.96 -11.11
CA PHE A 249 16.57 21.02 -10.68
C PHE A 249 16.67 21.74 -9.34
N LEU A 250 17.50 21.22 -8.43
CA LEU A 250 17.95 21.91 -7.23
C LEU A 250 19.34 22.50 -7.48
N HIS A 251 19.57 23.72 -6.98
CA HIS A 251 20.85 24.40 -7.07
C HIS A 251 21.36 24.84 -5.70
N GLY A 252 22.70 24.98 -5.59
CA GLY A 252 23.37 25.52 -4.41
C GLY A 252 22.92 24.85 -3.10
N ASP A 253 22.50 25.67 -2.14
CA ASP A 253 22.12 25.21 -0.80
C ASP A 253 20.90 24.29 -0.80
N ALA A 254 20.03 24.29 -1.82
CA ALA A 254 18.94 23.31 -1.88
C ALA A 254 19.45 21.88 -2.16
N VAL A 255 20.58 21.73 -2.86
CA VAL A 255 21.25 20.43 -3.03
C VAL A 255 21.75 19.92 -1.68
N LEU A 256 22.41 20.80 -0.91
CA LEU A 256 22.86 20.48 0.44
C LEU A 256 21.68 20.20 1.39
N LEU A 257 20.56 20.91 1.22
CA LEU A 257 19.35 20.73 2.03
C LEU A 257 18.74 19.34 1.78
N GLU A 258 18.64 18.88 0.53
CA GLU A 258 18.20 17.50 0.24
C GLU A 258 19.09 16.48 0.97
N GLN A 259 20.41 16.61 0.87
CA GLN A 259 21.33 15.68 1.51
C GLN A 259 21.25 15.75 3.04
N ALA A 260 21.10 16.95 3.61
CA ALA A 260 20.93 17.14 5.04
C ALA A 260 19.66 16.47 5.57
N LEU A 261 18.54 16.60 4.86
CA LEU A 261 17.28 15.96 5.22
C LEU A 261 17.38 14.42 5.20
N VAL A 262 18.06 13.86 4.20
CA VAL A 262 18.33 12.42 4.12
C VAL A 262 19.16 11.97 5.32
N GLN A 263 20.28 12.66 5.59
CA GLN A 263 21.20 12.29 6.65
C GLN A 263 20.58 12.42 8.04
N TYR A 264 19.81 13.49 8.28
CA TYR A 264 19.07 13.67 9.52
C TYR A 264 18.06 12.53 9.75
N SER A 265 17.27 12.19 8.73
CA SER A 265 16.28 11.10 8.83
C SER A 265 16.93 9.74 9.12
N LEU A 266 18.06 9.45 8.45
CA LEU A 266 18.84 8.24 8.70
C LEU A 266 19.45 8.24 10.11
N ALA A 267 19.92 9.39 10.60
CA ALA A 267 20.46 9.51 11.95
C ALA A 267 19.39 9.24 13.02
N CYS A 268 18.17 9.78 12.85
CA CYS A 268 17.02 9.50 13.71
C CYS A 268 16.69 7.99 13.75
N ALA A 269 16.59 7.35 12.57
CA ALA A 269 16.29 5.92 12.48
C ALA A 269 17.40 5.05 13.08
N ARG A 270 18.67 5.38 12.78
CA ARG A 270 19.84 4.68 13.35
C ARG A 270 19.87 4.79 14.86
N GLY A 271 19.55 5.96 15.42
CA GLY A 271 19.46 6.18 16.87
C GLY A 271 18.43 5.27 17.56
N ARG A 272 17.40 4.83 16.83
CA ARG A 272 16.38 3.87 17.28
C ARG A 272 16.70 2.40 16.92
N GLY A 273 17.91 2.12 16.44
CA GLY A 273 18.37 0.77 16.12
C GLY A 273 17.81 0.16 14.82
N TRP A 274 17.35 0.99 13.89
CA TRP A 274 16.92 0.54 12.58
C TRP A 274 18.11 0.09 11.73
N ASN A 275 17.95 -1.00 10.97
CA ASN A 275 18.99 -1.47 10.05
C ASN A 275 18.99 -0.64 8.76
N LEU A 276 20.11 -0.01 8.43
CA LEU A 276 20.24 0.80 7.22
C LEU A 276 20.42 -0.10 5.99
N VAL A 277 19.65 0.17 4.94
CA VAL A 277 19.67 -0.57 3.68
C VAL A 277 19.70 0.43 2.52
N SER A 278 20.51 0.16 1.51
CA SER A 278 20.49 0.90 0.23
C SER A 278 19.79 0.05 -0.83
N PRO A 279 18.47 0.22 -1.06
CA PRO A 279 17.73 -0.59 -2.02
C PRO A 279 17.97 -0.17 -3.49
N PRO A 280 17.79 -1.09 -4.45
CA PRO A 280 17.79 -0.74 -5.87
C PRO A 280 16.53 0.05 -6.26
N SER A 281 16.66 0.98 -7.22
CA SER A 281 15.53 1.75 -7.77
C SER A 281 14.79 1.04 -8.90
N ILE A 282 15.39 0.01 -9.49
CA ILE A 282 14.79 -0.82 -10.54
C ILE A 282 14.44 -2.17 -9.91
N VAL A 283 13.19 -2.59 -10.07
CA VAL A 283 12.65 -3.84 -9.52
C VAL A 283 11.90 -4.61 -10.60
N TYR A 284 11.65 -5.90 -10.35
CA TYR A 284 10.73 -6.65 -11.21
C TYR A 284 9.30 -6.12 -11.05
N THR A 285 8.58 -5.95 -12.16
CA THR A 285 7.20 -5.47 -12.17
C THR A 285 6.29 -6.34 -11.29
N HIS A 286 6.51 -7.65 -11.25
CA HIS A 286 5.73 -8.56 -10.42
C HIS A 286 5.96 -8.36 -8.91
N ILE A 287 7.14 -7.88 -8.48
CA ILE A 287 7.41 -7.53 -7.07
C ILE A 287 6.67 -6.25 -6.69
N ALA A 288 6.66 -5.23 -7.57
CA ALA A 288 5.85 -4.03 -7.37
C ALA A 288 4.35 -4.37 -7.26
N GLY A 289 3.84 -5.19 -8.19
CA GLY A 289 2.46 -5.66 -8.16
C GLY A 289 2.11 -6.47 -6.90
N ALA A 290 3.05 -7.28 -6.38
CA ALA A 290 2.86 -8.05 -5.15
C ALA A 290 2.79 -7.17 -3.89
N CYS A 291 3.45 -6.02 -3.88
CA CYS A 291 3.36 -5.06 -2.78
C CYS A 291 2.02 -4.28 -2.75
N GLY A 292 1.15 -4.50 -3.73
CA GLY A 292 -0.10 -3.75 -3.87
C GLY A 292 0.10 -2.41 -4.59
N PHE A 293 1.27 -2.17 -5.18
CA PHE A 293 1.52 -1.05 -6.08
C PHE A 293 0.85 -1.34 -7.43
N LYS A 294 -0.48 -1.37 -7.41
CA LYS A 294 -1.36 -1.37 -8.56
C LYS A 294 -2.03 -0.01 -8.53
N PRO A 295 -1.58 0.96 -9.33
CA PRO A 295 -2.26 2.23 -9.40
C PRO A 295 -3.62 1.96 -10.05
N ARG A 296 -4.65 1.80 -9.21
CA ARG A 296 -6.02 1.92 -9.66
C ARG A 296 -6.27 3.40 -9.81
N ASP A 297 -6.12 3.90 -11.02
CA ASP A 297 -6.86 5.09 -11.43
C ASP A 297 -8.15 4.65 -12.08
N ASN A 298 -9.23 5.33 -11.73
CA ASN A 298 -10.57 5.15 -12.30
C ASN A 298 -10.59 5.31 -13.84
N ASN A 299 -9.47 5.74 -14.44
CA ASN A 299 -9.26 6.01 -15.86
C ASN A 299 -8.16 5.17 -16.54
N ASN A 300 -7.68 4.09 -15.92
CA ASN A 300 -6.66 3.20 -16.53
C ASN A 300 -5.28 3.87 -16.75
N GLU A 301 -4.95 4.86 -15.91
CA GLU A 301 -3.70 5.62 -15.96
C GLU A 301 -2.58 4.91 -15.18
N GLN A 302 -1.38 4.83 -15.77
CA GLN A 302 -0.25 4.10 -15.18
C GLN A 302 0.59 5.02 -14.29
N GLN A 303 0.69 4.75 -12.99
CA GLN A 303 1.61 5.47 -12.08
C GLN A 303 3.04 4.89 -12.05
N ILE A 304 3.31 3.81 -12.79
CA ILE A 304 4.61 3.11 -12.83
C ILE A 304 5.32 3.42 -14.14
N TYR A 305 6.61 3.80 -14.06
CA TYR A 305 7.48 3.82 -15.22
C TYR A 305 8.07 2.43 -15.49
N HIS A 306 7.81 1.89 -16.67
CA HIS A 306 8.35 0.61 -17.13
C HIS A 306 9.69 0.80 -17.87
N ILE A 307 10.63 -0.13 -17.66
CA ILE A 307 11.91 -0.11 -18.36
C ILE A 307 11.74 -0.81 -19.71
N SER A 308 12.01 -0.08 -20.80
CA SER A 308 12.10 -0.70 -22.12
C SER A 308 13.31 -1.64 -22.16
N GLN A 309 13.07 -2.90 -22.49
CA GLN A 309 14.10 -3.92 -22.65
C GLN A 309 14.24 -4.21 -24.15
N ALA A 310 15.46 -4.13 -24.68
CA ALA A 310 15.72 -4.44 -26.08
C ALA A 310 15.19 -5.86 -26.39
N PRO A 311 14.55 -6.06 -27.57
CA PRO A 311 14.17 -7.41 -28.01
C PRO A 311 15.40 -8.30 -27.92
N GLY A 312 15.31 -9.41 -27.19
CA GLY A 312 16.36 -10.43 -27.19
C GLY A 312 16.63 -10.91 -28.61
N SER A 313 17.86 -11.34 -28.91
CA SER A 313 18.25 -11.87 -30.23
C SER A 313 17.25 -12.92 -30.70
N GLU A 314 16.57 -12.67 -31.82
CA GLU A 314 15.88 -13.55 -32.79
C GLU A 314 15.38 -14.94 -32.36
N ASN A 315 15.10 -15.17 -31.09
CA ASN A 315 14.48 -16.38 -30.58
C ASN A 315 13.17 -15.95 -29.91
N PRO A 316 12.02 -16.09 -30.60
CA PRO A 316 10.69 -15.79 -30.05
C PRO A 316 10.33 -16.56 -28.77
N GLN A 317 11.17 -17.52 -28.38
CA GLN A 317 11.08 -18.30 -27.14
C GLN A 317 11.85 -17.67 -25.98
N ASP A 318 12.63 -16.60 -26.20
CA ASP A 318 13.25 -15.78 -25.16
C ASP A 318 12.28 -14.70 -24.64
N SER A 319 11.03 -15.08 -24.41
CA SER A 319 10.07 -14.35 -23.56
C SER A 319 10.40 -14.50 -22.06
N SER A 320 11.63 -14.94 -21.74
CA SER A 320 12.08 -15.33 -20.41
C SER A 320 12.56 -14.16 -19.54
N ARG A 321 12.78 -12.99 -20.13
CA ARG A 321 13.26 -11.81 -19.39
C ARG A 321 12.11 -11.20 -18.59
N PRO A 322 12.23 -11.13 -17.25
CA PRO A 322 11.22 -10.48 -16.43
C PRO A 322 11.11 -8.99 -16.79
N GLU A 323 9.89 -8.49 -16.87
CA GLU A 323 9.63 -7.06 -16.95
C GLU A 323 10.21 -6.33 -15.72
N LEU A 324 10.84 -5.19 -15.99
CA LEU A 324 11.41 -4.31 -14.97
C LEU A 324 10.65 -2.98 -14.95
N CYS A 325 10.56 -2.37 -13.76
CA CYS A 325 10.01 -1.05 -13.57
C CYS A 325 10.81 -0.24 -12.54
N LEU A 326 10.64 1.08 -12.58
CA LEU A 326 11.16 1.98 -11.55
C LEU A 326 10.24 1.94 -10.33
N ALA A 327 10.84 1.79 -9.15
CA ALA A 327 10.10 1.74 -7.89
C ALA A 327 9.57 3.13 -7.50
N GLY A 328 8.28 3.22 -7.15
CA GLY A 328 7.67 4.45 -6.61
C GLY A 328 7.92 4.69 -5.12
N THR A 329 8.64 3.77 -4.46
CA THR A 329 9.03 3.81 -3.05
C THR A 329 10.07 2.71 -2.76
N ALA A 330 10.97 2.94 -1.81
CA ALA A 330 11.87 1.92 -1.26
C ALA A 330 11.13 0.76 -0.56
N GLU A 331 9.86 0.92 -0.20
CA GLU A 331 9.01 -0.15 0.34
C GLU A 331 9.05 -1.41 -0.55
N ILE A 332 8.95 -1.23 -1.87
CA ILE A 332 8.86 -2.33 -2.84
C ILE A 332 10.12 -3.22 -2.78
N PRO A 333 11.34 -2.70 -2.99
CA PRO A 333 12.54 -3.51 -2.89
C PRO A 333 12.79 -4.02 -1.46
N LEU A 334 12.47 -3.25 -0.41
CA LEU A 334 12.63 -3.70 1.00
C LEU A 334 11.70 -4.87 1.35
N ALA A 335 10.45 -4.84 0.89
CA ALA A 335 9.52 -5.97 0.99
C ALA A 335 10.03 -7.16 0.16
N GLY A 336 10.49 -6.89 -1.06
CA GLY A 336 11.02 -7.87 -2.00
C GLY A 336 12.25 -8.65 -1.49
N MET A 337 13.03 -8.11 -0.56
CA MET A 337 14.16 -8.81 0.08
C MET A 337 13.77 -10.14 0.74
N PHE A 338 12.50 -10.31 1.10
CA PHE A 338 11.98 -11.51 1.78
C PHE A 338 11.03 -12.33 0.89
N ALA A 339 10.97 -12.01 -0.40
CA ALA A 339 10.19 -12.75 -1.37
C ALA A 339 10.60 -14.24 -1.41
N ASN A 340 9.63 -15.15 -1.45
CA ASN A 340 9.82 -16.61 -1.44
C ASN A 340 10.72 -17.13 -0.30
N THR A 341 10.80 -16.40 0.83
CA THR A 341 11.71 -16.74 1.93
C THR A 341 10.94 -17.14 3.19
N ALA A 342 11.49 -18.11 3.94
CA ALA A 342 11.00 -18.50 5.26
C ALA A 342 12.14 -18.43 6.29
N LEU A 343 12.10 -17.46 7.21
CA LEU A 343 13.15 -17.29 8.24
C LEU A 343 12.68 -17.76 9.63
N PRO A 344 13.60 -18.14 10.55
CA PRO A 344 13.22 -18.52 11.91
C PRO A 344 12.47 -17.40 12.64
N LYS A 345 11.41 -17.77 13.40
CA LYS A 345 10.57 -16.84 14.18
C LYS A 345 11.39 -15.86 15.03
N ALA A 346 12.48 -16.34 15.64
CA ALA A 346 13.34 -15.55 16.54
C ALA A 346 14.07 -14.37 15.87
N THR A 347 14.06 -14.29 14.53
CA THR A 347 14.73 -13.21 13.80
C THR A 347 13.87 -11.96 13.60
N PHE A 348 12.60 -11.99 14.00
CA PHE A 348 11.63 -10.91 13.84
C PHE A 348 11.37 -10.17 15.17
N PRO A 349 11.07 -8.86 15.13
CA PRO A 349 10.85 -8.03 13.94
C PRO A 349 12.14 -7.65 13.19
N LYS A 350 12.04 -7.54 11.86
CA LYS A 350 13.11 -7.04 10.98
C LYS A 350 12.79 -5.59 10.60
N LYS A 351 13.45 -4.65 11.26
CA LYS A 351 13.26 -3.20 11.05
C LYS A 351 14.34 -2.64 10.12
N MET A 352 13.95 -2.06 9.00
CA MET A 352 14.85 -1.56 7.96
C MET A 352 14.51 -0.12 7.61
N VAL A 353 15.52 0.71 7.43
CA VAL A 353 15.39 2.06 6.87
C VAL A 353 16.20 2.13 5.59
N GLY A 354 15.61 2.66 4.51
CA GLY A 354 16.29 2.76 3.23
C GLY A 354 15.98 4.05 2.49
N VAL A 355 16.99 4.56 1.78
CA VAL A 355 16.88 5.76 0.94
C VAL A 355 16.82 5.33 -0.51
N SER A 356 15.89 5.88 -1.28
CA SER A 356 15.87 5.68 -2.72
C SER A 356 15.36 6.90 -3.48
N ARG A 357 15.74 6.96 -4.76
CA ARG A 357 15.00 7.74 -5.75
C ARG A 357 13.69 7.01 -6.03
N CYS A 358 12.59 7.72 -5.95
CA CYS A 358 11.23 7.24 -6.14
C CYS A 358 10.67 7.84 -7.43
N TYR A 359 10.07 6.99 -8.27
CA TYR A 359 9.55 7.38 -9.57
C TYR A 359 8.04 7.15 -9.63
N ARG A 360 7.27 8.20 -9.90
CA ARG A 360 5.81 8.13 -10.02
C ARG A 360 5.37 8.90 -11.24
N ALA A 361 4.59 8.28 -12.12
CA ALA A 361 4.19 8.95 -13.35
C ALA A 361 3.19 10.08 -13.11
N GLU A 362 2.52 10.11 -11.95
CA GLU A 362 1.57 11.16 -11.54
C GLU A 362 0.52 11.48 -12.62
N ALA A 363 0.19 10.48 -13.44
CA ALA A 363 -0.80 10.57 -14.50
C ALA A 363 -2.15 11.01 -13.93
N GLY A 364 -2.86 11.87 -14.67
CA GLY A 364 -4.18 12.40 -14.28
C GLY A 364 -4.17 13.56 -13.30
N SER A 365 -3.02 13.90 -12.71
CA SER A 365 -2.93 15.04 -11.81
C SER A 365 -2.69 16.36 -12.57
N HIS A 366 -3.65 17.27 -12.50
CA HIS A 366 -3.54 18.63 -13.06
C HIS A 366 -3.96 19.70 -12.04
N GLY A 367 -3.45 20.92 -12.20
CA GLY A 367 -3.88 22.10 -11.42
C GLY A 367 -2.96 22.48 -10.24
N LEU A 368 -3.50 23.20 -9.25
CA LEU A 368 -2.72 23.68 -8.08
C LEU A 368 -2.08 22.56 -7.24
N ALA A 369 -2.62 21.33 -7.35
CA ALA A 369 -2.09 20.15 -6.67
C ALA A 369 -0.69 19.73 -7.16
N THR A 370 -0.25 20.22 -8.32
CA THR A 370 0.98 19.81 -8.99
C THR A 370 1.99 20.93 -9.22
N LYS A 371 1.73 22.13 -8.70
CA LYS A 371 2.67 23.25 -8.77
C LYS A 371 3.89 22.99 -7.87
N GLY A 372 5.09 23.21 -8.41
CA GLY A 372 6.34 23.20 -7.67
C GLY A 372 6.81 21.79 -7.26
N LEU A 373 7.27 21.65 -6.02
CA LEU A 373 7.84 20.41 -5.48
C LEU A 373 6.83 19.47 -4.82
N TYR A 374 5.54 19.83 -4.79
CA TYR A 374 4.54 19.10 -4.01
C TYR A 374 4.18 17.71 -4.60
N ARG A 375 4.09 17.64 -5.93
CA ARG A 375 3.81 16.41 -6.69
C ARG A 375 4.69 16.41 -7.94
N VAL A 376 5.68 15.52 -7.97
CA VAL A 376 6.77 15.47 -8.94
C VAL A 376 7.04 14.02 -9.34
N HIS A 377 7.63 13.83 -10.52
CA HIS A 377 7.83 12.49 -11.08
C HIS A 377 9.00 11.72 -10.43
N GLU A 378 9.98 12.44 -9.90
CA GLU A 378 11.17 11.86 -9.31
C GLU A 378 11.56 12.58 -8.03
N PHE A 379 11.74 11.82 -6.95
CA PHE A 379 12.07 12.41 -5.65
C PHE A 379 12.81 11.45 -4.73
N THR A 380 13.56 12.02 -3.79
CA THR A 380 14.29 11.26 -2.78
C THR A 380 13.37 11.02 -1.58
N LYS A 381 13.30 9.77 -1.11
CA LYS A 381 12.52 9.40 0.07
C LYS A 381 13.33 8.50 0.98
N VAL A 382 13.20 8.71 2.29
CA VAL A 382 13.68 7.81 3.33
C VAL A 382 12.50 6.99 3.84
N GLU A 383 12.57 5.67 3.66
CA GLU A 383 11.49 4.73 3.96
C GLU A 383 11.83 3.83 5.13
N LEU A 384 10.85 3.62 6.01
CA LEU A 384 10.85 2.63 7.07
C LEU A 384 10.04 1.42 6.60
N PHE A 385 10.58 0.24 6.82
CA PHE A 385 9.90 -1.01 6.51
C PHE A 385 10.13 -2.04 7.60
N VAL A 386 9.07 -2.76 7.98
CA VAL A 386 9.15 -3.81 8.99
C VAL A 386 8.46 -5.08 8.51
N TRP A 387 9.18 -6.20 8.62
CA TRP A 387 8.54 -7.51 8.71
C TRP A 387 8.41 -7.91 10.17
N THR A 388 7.20 -8.26 10.60
CA THR A 388 6.91 -8.69 11.97
C THR A 388 6.12 -10.00 11.99
N LEU A 389 6.02 -10.60 13.18
CA LEU A 389 5.19 -11.77 13.41
C LEU A 389 3.70 -11.37 13.39
N PRO A 390 2.78 -12.31 13.06
CA PRO A 390 1.33 -12.05 13.07
C PRO A 390 0.80 -11.97 14.52
N ASP A 391 1.20 -10.92 15.22
CA ASP A 391 0.90 -10.62 16.62
C ASP A 391 0.39 -9.17 16.70
N PRO A 392 -0.91 -8.96 17.00
CA PRO A 392 -1.50 -7.62 17.08
C PRO A 392 -0.76 -6.67 18.02
N GLU A 393 -0.32 -7.13 19.20
CA GLU A 393 0.33 -6.26 20.18
C GLU A 393 1.73 -5.84 19.70
N LEU A 394 2.46 -6.76 19.05
CA LEU A 394 3.74 -6.42 18.43
C LEU A 394 3.57 -5.50 17.22
N SER A 395 2.53 -5.71 16.41
CA SER A 395 2.19 -4.87 15.27
C SER A 395 1.85 -3.44 15.71
N ASP A 396 0.97 -3.27 16.70
CA ASP A 396 0.59 -1.96 17.25
C ASP A 396 1.78 -1.20 17.84
N ARG A 397 2.65 -1.88 18.60
CA ARG A 397 3.89 -1.26 19.10
C ARG A 397 4.81 -0.83 17.97
N THR A 398 4.92 -1.62 16.91
CA THR A 398 5.74 -1.29 15.74
C THR A 398 5.15 -0.11 14.96
N PHE A 399 3.83 -0.07 14.78
CA PHE A 399 3.11 1.04 14.14
C PHE A 399 3.37 2.35 14.88
N ASN A 400 3.25 2.34 16.22
CA ASN A 400 3.55 3.50 17.04
C ASN A 400 5.04 3.87 17.02
N GLU A 401 5.96 2.89 16.99
CA GLU A 401 7.40 3.18 16.88
C GLU A 401 7.74 3.94 15.58
N ILE A 402 7.11 3.55 14.45
CA ILE A 402 7.24 4.25 13.17
C ILE A 402 6.66 5.66 13.27
N LEU A 403 5.43 5.80 13.78
CA LEU A 403 4.77 7.08 13.94
C LEU A 403 5.57 8.05 14.83
N ASP A 404 6.12 7.56 15.93
CA ASP A 404 6.94 8.35 16.84
C ASP A 404 8.25 8.80 16.18
N LEU A 405 8.83 8.01 15.29
CA LEU A 405 10.01 8.41 14.52
C LEU A 405 9.66 9.55 13.57
N GLN A 406 8.53 9.44 12.87
CA GLN A 406 8.03 10.49 11.98
C GLN A 406 7.76 11.80 12.75
N ARG A 407 7.11 11.69 13.92
CA ARG A 407 6.87 12.82 14.83
C ARG A 407 8.17 13.48 15.26
N ASP A 408 9.17 12.72 15.69
CA ASP A 408 10.47 13.26 16.11
C ASP A 408 11.16 14.02 14.97
N ILE A 409 11.14 13.47 13.76
CA ILE A 409 11.72 14.13 12.57
C ILE A 409 11.05 15.48 12.35
N ILE A 410 9.72 15.51 12.25
CA ILE A 410 8.96 16.75 11.98
C ILE A 410 9.08 17.75 13.12
N THR A 411 9.06 17.27 14.37
CA THR A 411 9.25 18.09 15.57
C THR A 411 10.60 18.79 15.52
N GLY A 412 11.69 18.04 15.30
CA GLY A 412 13.04 18.59 15.24
C GLY A 412 13.29 19.55 14.08
N LEU A 413 12.53 19.42 12.98
CA LEU A 413 12.56 20.39 11.88
C LEU A 413 11.86 21.72 12.20
N GLY A 414 11.09 21.79 13.30
CA GLY A 414 10.35 22.99 13.68
C GLY A 414 9.19 23.31 12.73
N ILE A 415 8.59 22.30 12.10
CA ILE A 415 7.50 22.47 11.13
C ILE A 415 6.15 22.21 11.82
N PRO A 416 5.16 23.12 11.74
CA PRO A 416 3.81 22.85 12.21
C PRO A 416 3.18 21.72 11.41
N ALA A 417 2.67 20.70 12.10
CA ALA A 417 2.07 19.54 11.46
C ALA A 417 0.87 18.98 12.25
N ARG A 418 0.14 18.05 11.64
CA ARG A 418 -0.93 17.28 12.30
C ARG A 418 -0.87 15.81 11.92
N VAL A 419 -1.16 14.94 12.86
CA VAL A 419 -1.33 13.49 12.65
C VAL A 419 -2.80 13.23 12.37
N ILE A 420 -3.10 12.50 11.31
CA ILE A 420 -4.47 12.20 10.89
C ILE A 420 -4.66 10.71 10.69
N SER A 421 -5.76 10.17 11.18
CA SER A 421 -6.20 8.83 10.86
C SER A 421 -6.94 8.86 9.54
N MET A 422 -6.45 8.09 8.56
CA MET A 422 -7.01 8.09 7.22
C MET A 422 -8.35 7.37 7.18
N PRO A 423 -9.33 7.88 6.42
CA PRO A 423 -10.62 7.21 6.25
C PRO A 423 -10.49 5.94 5.41
N SER A 424 -11.46 5.03 5.52
CA SER A 424 -11.43 3.72 4.88
C SER A 424 -11.26 3.76 3.35
N ASP A 425 -11.80 4.78 2.70
CA ASP A 425 -11.73 5.03 1.26
C ASP A 425 -10.40 5.62 0.78
N ASP A 426 -9.48 5.95 1.69
CA ASP A 426 -8.14 6.49 1.38
C ASP A 426 -6.98 5.67 1.98
N LEU A 427 -7.27 4.41 2.31
CA LEU A 427 -6.26 3.47 2.80
C LEU A 427 -5.46 2.77 1.67
N GLY A 428 -5.96 2.81 0.43
CA GLY A 428 -5.44 2.00 -0.67
C GLY A 428 -5.69 0.49 -0.48
N ALA A 429 -5.14 -0.34 -1.37
CA ALA A 429 -5.38 -1.78 -1.35
C ALA A 429 -4.71 -2.53 -0.17
N PRO A 430 -3.42 -2.28 0.17
CA PRO A 430 -2.71 -3.13 1.11
C PRO A 430 -2.93 -2.77 2.59
N ALA A 431 -3.17 -1.50 2.93
CA ALA A 431 -3.24 -1.08 4.32
C ALA A 431 -4.47 -1.69 5.03
N TYR A 432 -4.32 -2.04 6.29
CA TYR A 432 -5.35 -2.39 7.25
C TYR A 432 -5.72 -1.17 8.10
N ARG A 433 -4.70 -0.39 8.46
CA ARG A 433 -4.75 0.89 9.18
C ARG A 433 -3.68 1.81 8.62
N LYS A 434 -3.97 3.11 8.51
CA LYS A 434 -3.02 4.10 7.98
C LYS A 434 -3.18 5.45 8.67
N TYR A 435 -2.08 6.03 9.14
CA TYR A 435 -2.02 7.43 9.61
C TYR A 435 -1.09 8.23 8.71
N ASP A 436 -1.47 9.48 8.43
CA ASP A 436 -0.64 10.44 7.71
C ASP A 436 -0.22 11.58 8.64
N ILE A 437 0.94 12.18 8.38
CA ILE A 437 1.32 13.47 8.96
C ILE A 437 1.27 14.50 7.86
N GLU A 438 0.50 15.56 8.08
CA GLU A 438 0.42 16.70 7.17
C GLU A 438 1.16 17.90 7.77
N ALA A 439 2.09 18.47 7.02
CA ALA A 439 2.74 19.72 7.37
C ALA A 439 1.89 20.91 6.88
N PHE A 440 1.93 22.01 7.62
CA PHE A 440 1.32 23.26 7.20
C PHE A 440 2.20 23.95 6.15
N MET A 441 1.61 24.33 5.02
CA MET A 441 2.25 25.01 3.90
C MET A 441 1.49 26.31 3.62
N PRO A 442 1.96 27.46 4.14
CA PRO A 442 1.28 28.75 4.08
C PRO A 442 0.75 29.16 2.70
N SER A 443 1.47 28.85 1.62
CA SER A 443 1.08 29.23 0.27
C SER A 443 -0.09 28.40 -0.28
N ARG A 444 -0.32 27.22 0.30
CA ARG A 444 -1.37 26.27 -0.12
C ARG A 444 -2.69 26.50 0.62
N LYS A 445 -2.76 27.55 1.42
CA LYS A 445 -3.98 28.01 2.08
C LYS A 445 -5.09 28.27 1.05
N GLY A 446 -6.33 27.89 1.38
CA GLY A 446 -7.47 27.98 0.46
C GLY A 446 -7.58 26.83 -0.55
N GLY A 447 -6.62 25.89 -0.58
CA GLY A 447 -6.77 24.61 -1.27
C GLY A 447 -7.70 23.64 -0.52
N LYS A 448 -7.99 22.49 -1.15
CA LYS A 448 -8.89 21.44 -0.62
C LYS A 448 -8.65 21.06 0.85
N TYR A 449 -7.40 21.15 1.31
CA TYR A 449 -6.98 20.73 2.65
C TYR A 449 -6.57 21.91 3.56
N GLY A 450 -6.91 23.15 3.21
CA GLY A 450 -6.72 24.30 4.11
C GLY A 450 -5.26 24.63 4.44
N GLY A 451 -4.33 24.36 3.51
CA GLY A 451 -2.88 24.57 3.72
C GLY A 451 -2.14 23.36 4.29
N TRP A 452 -2.84 22.31 4.71
CA TRP A 452 -2.21 21.06 5.15
C TRP A 452 -1.81 20.20 3.95
N GLY A 453 -0.60 19.66 3.98
CA GLY A 453 -0.11 18.76 2.95
C GLY A 453 0.67 17.57 3.52
N GLU A 454 0.30 16.36 3.09
CA GLU A 454 0.90 15.10 3.55
C GLU A 454 2.42 15.12 3.31
N VAL A 455 3.20 14.82 4.34
CA VAL A 455 4.67 14.69 4.27
C VAL A 455 5.15 13.30 4.67
N THR A 456 4.37 12.58 5.48
CA THR A 456 4.64 11.18 5.83
C THR A 456 3.35 10.38 5.90
N SER A 457 3.49 9.07 5.81
CA SER A 457 2.44 8.08 6.01
C SER A 457 3.00 6.88 6.77
N VAL A 458 2.19 6.21 7.57
CA VAL A 458 2.50 4.91 8.19
C VAL A 458 1.32 3.97 7.98
N SER A 459 1.60 2.77 7.48
CA SER A 459 0.59 1.76 7.18
C SER A 459 0.94 0.43 7.83
N GLU A 460 -0.05 -0.19 8.46
CA GLU A 460 -0.03 -1.61 8.77
C GLU A 460 -0.68 -2.36 7.61
N CYS A 461 0.00 -3.35 7.03
CA CYS A 461 -0.52 -4.09 5.87
C CYS A 461 -0.90 -5.54 6.20
N THR A 462 -0.82 -5.93 7.48
CA THR A 462 -1.00 -7.32 7.96
C THR A 462 -0.33 -8.31 7.01
N ASP A 463 -0.97 -9.41 6.64
CA ASP A 463 -0.39 -10.42 5.75
C ASP A 463 -0.61 -10.16 4.25
N TYR A 464 -1.15 -9.00 3.85
CA TYR A 464 -1.51 -8.70 2.46
C TYR A 464 -0.33 -8.86 1.50
N GLN A 465 0.81 -8.26 1.85
CA GLN A 465 2.04 -8.31 1.06
C GLN A 465 2.76 -9.64 1.24
N ALA A 466 2.80 -10.17 2.47
CA ALA A 466 3.44 -11.45 2.77
C ALA A 466 2.83 -12.61 1.97
N ARG A 467 1.51 -12.62 1.80
CA ARG A 467 0.80 -13.60 0.97
C ARG A 467 1.16 -13.51 -0.50
N ARG A 468 1.35 -12.29 -1.03
CA ARG A 468 1.67 -12.04 -2.43
C ARG A 468 3.14 -12.28 -2.76
N LEU A 469 4.02 -11.98 -1.80
CA LEU A 469 5.47 -12.20 -1.88
C LEU A 469 5.89 -13.59 -1.38
N ASN A 470 4.96 -14.39 -0.84
CA ASN A 470 5.24 -15.65 -0.16
C ASN A 470 6.33 -15.52 0.94
N ALA A 471 6.26 -14.43 1.71
CA ALA A 471 7.18 -14.14 2.81
C ALA A 471 6.66 -14.77 4.12
N ARG A 472 7.46 -15.62 4.75
CA ARG A 472 7.03 -16.47 5.87
C ARG A 472 8.02 -16.47 7.04
N CYS A 473 7.51 -16.86 8.21
CA CYS A 473 8.32 -17.31 9.33
C CYS A 473 8.19 -18.82 9.53
N LYS A 474 9.26 -19.44 10.02
CA LYS A 474 9.32 -20.84 10.45
C LYS A 474 9.26 -20.91 11.97
N TYR A 475 8.27 -21.61 12.50
CA TYR A 475 8.08 -21.85 13.93
C TYR A 475 8.95 -23.03 14.41
N PRO A 476 9.24 -23.14 15.72
CA PRO A 476 10.03 -24.25 16.28
C PRO A 476 9.46 -25.65 15.98
N ASP A 477 8.15 -25.76 15.83
CA ASP A 477 7.44 -27.01 15.47
C ASP A 477 7.51 -27.33 13.95
N GLY A 478 8.25 -26.54 13.17
CA GLY A 478 8.41 -26.69 11.74
C GLY A 478 7.29 -26.09 10.90
N LYS A 479 6.20 -25.59 11.50
CA LYS A 479 5.11 -24.92 10.75
C LYS A 479 5.59 -23.62 10.14
N LEU A 480 4.96 -23.26 9.02
CA LEU A 480 5.17 -21.98 8.35
C LEU A 480 3.96 -21.07 8.55
N GLY A 481 4.18 -19.81 8.88
CA GLY A 481 3.14 -18.78 8.91
C GLY A 481 3.55 -17.55 8.11
N PHE A 482 2.59 -16.83 7.56
CA PHE A 482 2.85 -15.56 6.89
C PHE A 482 3.25 -14.49 7.92
N LEU A 483 4.16 -13.63 7.50
CA LEU A 483 4.54 -12.43 8.25
C LEU A 483 3.48 -11.35 8.11
N TRP A 484 3.56 -10.34 8.97
CA TRP A 484 2.88 -9.06 8.75
C TRP A 484 3.90 -8.00 8.33
N SER A 485 3.48 -7.06 7.47
CA SER A 485 4.30 -5.91 7.11
C SER A 485 3.74 -4.60 7.66
N LEU A 486 4.66 -3.70 7.99
CA LEU A 486 4.38 -2.29 8.22
C LEU A 486 5.36 -1.47 7.38
N ASN A 487 4.90 -0.35 6.86
CA ASN A 487 5.74 0.63 6.16
C ASN A 487 5.48 2.03 6.71
N GLY A 488 6.44 2.92 6.53
CA GLY A 488 6.20 4.33 6.74
C GLY A 488 7.25 5.22 6.10
N THR A 489 6.82 6.38 5.63
CA THR A 489 7.74 7.40 5.12
C THR A 489 8.42 8.07 6.30
N ALA A 490 9.73 7.87 6.49
CA ALA A 490 10.46 8.65 7.50
C ALA A 490 10.48 10.14 7.08
N LEU A 491 10.73 10.38 5.80
CA LEU A 491 10.77 11.71 5.21
C LEU A 491 10.66 11.65 3.67
N ALA A 492 9.78 12.46 3.08
CA ALA A 492 9.75 12.74 1.64
C ALA A 492 10.37 14.11 1.34
N VAL A 493 11.55 14.13 0.71
CA VAL A 493 12.40 15.33 0.62
C VAL A 493 11.68 16.53 -0.01
N PRO A 494 11.03 16.44 -1.19
CA PRO A 494 10.52 17.65 -1.86
C PRO A 494 9.46 18.38 -1.06
N ARG A 495 8.53 17.63 -0.43
CA ARG A 495 7.45 18.23 0.37
C ARG A 495 7.98 18.84 1.67
N ILE A 496 9.04 18.29 2.24
CA ILE A 496 9.72 18.89 3.39
C ILE A 496 10.52 20.14 2.98
N ILE A 497 11.18 20.15 1.82
CA ILE A 497 11.79 21.37 1.29
C ILE A 497 10.72 22.45 1.12
N THR A 498 9.57 22.13 0.52
CA THR A 498 8.43 23.07 0.44
C THR A 498 8.05 23.63 1.82
N ALA A 499 7.85 22.76 2.82
CA ALA A 499 7.46 23.19 4.15
C ALA A 499 8.55 24.06 4.83
N ILE A 500 9.84 23.73 4.69
CA ILE A 500 10.94 24.53 5.23
C ILE A 500 11.00 25.90 4.56
N LEU A 501 10.95 25.94 3.22
CA LEU A 501 11.02 27.22 2.50
C LEU A 501 9.88 28.14 2.91
N GLU A 502 8.65 27.64 3.00
CA GLU A 502 7.49 28.50 3.29
C GLU A 502 7.36 28.89 4.77
N ASN A 503 7.71 28.01 5.71
CA ASN A 503 7.59 28.33 7.14
C ASN A 503 8.78 29.14 7.67
N ASN A 504 9.94 29.09 7.00
CA ASN A 504 11.17 29.74 7.48
C ASN A 504 11.64 30.92 6.62
N TRP A 505 10.81 31.40 5.69
CA TRP A 505 11.10 32.58 4.86
C TRP A 505 10.99 33.88 5.65
N ASP A 506 12.03 34.71 5.58
CA ASP A 506 12.04 36.08 6.09
C ASP A 506 11.88 37.06 4.91
N GLU A 507 10.68 37.64 4.76
CA GLU A 507 10.39 38.58 3.67
C GLU A 507 11.23 39.86 3.70
N THR A 508 11.72 40.28 4.88
CA THR A 508 12.52 41.50 5.03
C THR A 508 13.97 41.25 4.62
N ARG A 509 14.54 40.13 5.09
CA ARG A 509 15.93 39.74 4.83
C ARG A 509 16.11 38.98 3.52
N ARG A 510 15.01 38.50 2.92
CA ARG A 510 14.98 37.70 1.68
C ARG A 510 15.85 36.44 1.81
N GLU A 511 15.70 35.76 2.94
CA GLU A 511 16.46 34.55 3.29
C GLU A 511 15.56 33.50 3.94
N VAL A 512 15.97 32.22 3.86
CA VAL A 512 15.31 31.11 4.57
C VAL A 512 16.17 30.65 5.73
N ARG A 513 15.62 30.60 6.94
CA ARG A 513 16.31 30.01 8.10
C ARG A 513 16.42 28.50 7.97
N VAL A 514 17.64 27.98 8.16
CA VAL A 514 17.91 26.53 8.18
C VAL A 514 17.56 25.98 9.57
N PRO A 515 16.68 24.95 9.69
CA PRO A 515 16.40 24.28 10.96
C PRO A 515 17.67 23.83 11.68
N GLU A 516 17.74 24.03 12.99
CA GLU A 516 18.96 23.78 13.77
C GLU A 516 19.49 22.35 13.63
N VAL A 517 18.58 21.37 13.58
CA VAL A 517 18.91 19.95 13.38
C VAL A 517 19.60 19.64 12.05
N LEU A 518 19.45 20.52 11.04
CA LEU A 518 20.05 20.34 9.72
C LEU A 518 21.41 21.04 9.57
N GLN A 519 21.69 22.05 10.40
CA GLN A 519 22.92 22.85 10.28
C GLN A 519 24.21 22.01 10.32
N PRO A 520 24.36 20.98 11.18
CA PRO A 520 25.55 20.12 11.19
C PRO A 520 25.78 19.39 9.86
N TYR A 521 24.72 19.09 9.12
CA TYR A 521 24.78 18.42 7.82
C TYR A 521 24.97 19.40 6.64
N MET A 522 24.80 20.70 6.89
CA MET A 522 24.98 21.79 5.93
C MET A 522 26.22 22.64 6.25
N GLY A 523 27.23 22.07 6.92
CA GLY A 523 28.47 22.78 7.23
C GLY A 523 28.32 23.96 8.20
N GLY A 524 27.27 23.95 9.04
CA GLY A 524 26.95 25.05 9.96
C GLY A 524 26.17 26.20 9.32
N LEU A 525 25.70 26.06 8.07
CA LEU A 525 24.88 27.07 7.41
C LEU A 525 23.61 27.35 8.20
N ARG A 526 23.35 28.63 8.53
CA ARG A 526 22.19 29.06 9.32
C ARG A 526 21.04 29.62 8.48
N VAL A 527 21.35 30.16 7.31
CA VAL A 527 20.39 30.81 6.40
C VAL A 527 20.76 30.51 4.95
N ILE A 528 19.75 30.36 4.10
CA ILE A 528 19.87 30.28 2.64
C ILE A 528 19.47 31.63 2.05
N LYS A 529 20.34 32.22 1.21
CA LYS A 529 20.12 33.53 0.58
C LYS A 529 20.61 33.53 -0.85
N ASN A 530 20.11 34.43 -1.69
CA ASN A 530 20.60 34.55 -3.08
C ASN A 530 22.08 35.02 -3.08
N PRO A 531 23.02 34.25 -3.63
CA PRO A 531 24.44 34.63 -3.65
C PRO A 531 24.70 35.89 -4.47
N SER A 532 23.90 36.17 -5.50
CA SER A 532 24.01 37.35 -6.36
C SER A 532 23.45 38.63 -5.74
N ALA A 533 22.73 38.53 -4.61
CA ALA A 533 22.24 39.69 -3.84
C ALA A 533 23.25 40.17 -2.77
N ALA A 534 24.39 39.47 -2.62
CA ALA A 534 25.44 39.81 -1.66
C ALA A 534 26.57 40.69 -2.24
N THR A 535 26.38 41.19 -3.47
CA THR A 535 27.20 42.19 -4.18
C THR A 535 26.32 43.37 -4.53
#